data_AF-A0A7D8YKH1-F1
#
_entry.id   AF-A0A7D8YKH1-F1
#
_cell.length_a   1.000
_cell.length_b   1.000
_cell.length_c   1.000
_cell.angle_alpha   90.00
_cell.angle_beta   90.00
_cell.angle_gamma   90.00
#
_symmetry.space_group_name_H-M   'P 1'
#
loop_
_entity.id
_entity.type
_entity.pdbx_description
1 polymer ?
#
loop_
_entity_poly.entity_id
_entity_poly.type
_entity_poly.pdbx_seq_one_letter_code
_entity_poly.pdbx_strand_id
1 'polypeptide(L)'
;MALDAQSNWNVEMSQLLKIPIRPQIEQARDYNASTPRSIPTIQAAQYKTSHEVLLPTEILSQILAYIPMNASTQSTFWACSLVSRAWYSASITSLYSHPHLHGGNFHTFVQTVCPSKNAHIRQSALAPLVKRLDMGELVHNASKSLTARLLGRLKGNIEEFIAPQASFGINSFAALSKCAKLRHLDLSLISASISNKLLFQTLKNLQELETLFFPRSSSRDLRGDSGRDEVPYEWPPKLKALHLAGGIDDHFLATHLIAISKSLERLSIQHCSQIHLDALLTTLTTLGPQLLHLTIRHPMSQLHTGALDTLLICCPHLIA
;
A
#
# COMPACT_ATOMS: atom_id res chain seq x y z
N MET A 1 -30.80 -35.97 3.45
CA MET A 1 -29.69 -36.21 4.41
C MET A 1 -29.42 -34.90 5.13
N ALA A 2 -29.97 -34.77 6.34
CA ALA A 2 -29.75 -33.63 7.21
C ALA A 2 -28.38 -33.81 7.90
N LEU A 3 -27.52 -32.80 7.84
CA LEU A 3 -26.24 -32.80 8.55
C LEU A 3 -26.35 -31.84 9.73
N ASP A 4 -26.08 -32.40 10.91
CA ASP A 4 -26.03 -31.78 12.23
C ASP A 4 -25.29 -30.44 12.24
N ALA A 5 -26.00 -29.38 12.65
CA ALA A 5 -25.45 -28.04 12.86
C ALA A 5 -25.11 -27.74 14.33
N GLN A 6 -25.08 -28.75 15.20
CA GLN A 6 -24.99 -28.56 16.67
C GLN A 6 -23.64 -28.94 17.31
N SER A 7 -22.63 -29.37 16.55
CA SER A 7 -21.37 -29.88 17.12
C SER A 7 -20.19 -28.89 17.17
N ASN A 8 -20.38 -27.60 16.89
CA ASN A 8 -19.29 -26.61 16.82
C ASN A 8 -19.24 -25.56 17.97
N TRP A 9 -19.93 -25.78 19.09
CA TRP A 9 -20.09 -24.78 20.15
C TRP A 9 -19.27 -24.99 21.44
N ASN A 10 -18.25 -25.85 21.45
CA ASN A 10 -17.31 -25.92 22.57
C ASN A 10 -15.90 -25.49 22.13
N VAL A 11 -15.67 -24.18 22.11
CA VAL A 11 -14.32 -23.62 22.24
C VAL A 11 -14.24 -23.06 23.66
N GLU A 12 -13.86 -23.93 24.59
CA GLU A 12 -13.48 -23.55 25.94
C GLU A 12 -12.36 -22.50 25.88
N MET A 13 -12.52 -21.45 26.69
CA MET A 13 -11.56 -20.37 26.83
C MET A 13 -10.16 -20.92 27.13
N SER A 14 -9.17 -20.43 26.39
CA SER A 14 -7.76 -20.70 26.59
C SER A 14 -7.37 -20.53 28.07
N GLN A 15 -7.18 -21.65 28.75
CA GLN A 15 -6.49 -21.71 30.02
C GLN A 15 -5.07 -21.17 29.84
N LEU A 16 -4.62 -20.36 30.78
CA LEU A 16 -3.25 -19.86 30.84
C LEU A 16 -2.28 -21.05 30.80
N LEU A 17 -1.40 -21.07 29.79
CA LEU A 17 -0.35 -22.08 29.64
C LEU A 17 0.56 -22.06 30.87
N LYS A 18 0.41 -23.06 31.74
CA LYS A 18 1.35 -23.35 32.83
C LYS A 18 2.60 -23.97 32.23
N ILE A 19 3.70 -23.22 32.23
CA ILE A 19 5.03 -23.71 31.84
C ILE A 19 5.52 -24.67 32.94
N PRO A 20 5.80 -25.95 32.65
CA PRO A 20 6.30 -26.88 33.65
C PRO A 20 7.80 -26.70 33.86
N ILE A 21 8.20 -26.46 35.10
CA ILE A 21 9.60 -26.47 35.54
C ILE A 21 10.06 -27.94 35.58
N ARG A 22 11.15 -28.22 34.86
CA ARG A 22 11.79 -29.55 34.71
C ARG A 22 12.30 -30.07 36.06
N PRO A 23 12.02 -31.32 36.48
CA PRO A 23 12.65 -31.90 37.65
C PRO A 23 14.08 -32.35 37.29
N GLN A 24 15.06 -31.93 38.09
CA GLN A 24 16.43 -32.45 38.04
C GLN A 24 16.49 -33.80 38.76
N ILE A 25 17.21 -34.71 38.12
CA ILE A 25 17.42 -36.11 38.49
C ILE A 25 18.26 -36.24 39.77
N GLU A 26 17.81 -37.11 40.66
CA GLU A 26 18.57 -37.63 41.80
C GLU A 26 19.79 -38.44 41.33
N GLN A 27 20.98 -38.13 41.86
CA GLN A 27 22.01 -39.14 42.11
C GLN A 27 22.64 -38.91 43.48
N ALA A 28 22.43 -39.89 44.35
CA ALA A 28 22.97 -39.97 45.70
C ALA A 28 24.49 -40.21 45.69
N ARG A 29 25.18 -39.64 46.68
CA ARG A 29 26.32 -40.26 47.39
C ARG A 29 26.56 -39.54 48.71
N ASP A 30 26.40 -40.28 49.80
CA ASP A 30 26.82 -39.93 51.15
C ASP A 30 28.31 -39.61 51.21
N TYR A 31 28.71 -38.60 52.00
CA TYR A 31 29.83 -38.66 52.95
C TYR A 31 29.93 -37.37 53.79
N ASN A 32 29.75 -37.56 55.11
CA ASN A 32 30.33 -36.84 56.25
C ASN A 32 29.92 -35.41 56.64
N ALA A 33 29.71 -35.31 57.96
CA ALA A 33 29.27 -34.18 58.76
C ALA A 33 30.26 -33.02 58.86
N SER A 34 29.73 -31.79 58.76
CA SER A 34 30.06 -30.66 59.65
C SER A 34 29.15 -29.45 59.37
N THR A 35 28.33 -29.10 60.37
CA THR A 35 27.80 -27.75 60.70
C THR A 35 27.07 -26.92 59.61
N PRO A 36 25.76 -26.62 59.76
CA PRO A 36 25.07 -25.72 58.84
C PRO A 36 25.40 -24.25 59.17
N ARG A 37 26.11 -23.56 58.27
CA ARG A 37 26.07 -22.10 58.21
C ARG A 37 24.70 -21.69 57.69
N SER A 38 23.97 -20.93 58.51
CA SER A 38 22.71 -20.31 58.17
C SER A 38 22.86 -19.44 56.91
N ILE A 39 22.20 -19.88 55.84
CA ILE A 39 21.95 -19.04 54.67
C ILE A 39 20.96 -17.96 55.14
N PRO A 40 21.23 -16.66 54.95
CA PRO A 40 20.24 -15.65 55.24
C PRO A 40 19.05 -15.88 54.31
N THR A 41 17.92 -16.28 54.89
CA THR A 41 16.61 -16.25 54.25
C THR A 41 16.42 -14.85 53.67
N ILE A 42 16.47 -14.74 52.34
CA ILE A 42 16.00 -13.55 51.64
C ILE A 42 14.51 -13.48 51.95
N GLN A 43 14.16 -12.68 52.97
CA GLN A 43 12.79 -12.30 53.21
C GLN A 43 12.28 -11.73 51.90
N ALA A 44 11.26 -12.37 51.33
CA ALA A 44 10.50 -11.82 50.23
C ALA A 44 9.98 -10.47 50.71
N ALA A 45 10.68 -9.40 50.32
CA ALA A 45 10.21 -8.05 50.51
C ALA A 45 8.79 -8.04 49.92
N GLN A 46 7.80 -7.82 50.79
CA GLN A 46 6.44 -7.57 50.37
C GLN A 46 6.48 -6.32 49.51
N TYR A 47 6.61 -6.50 48.20
CA TYR A 47 6.47 -5.42 47.24
C TYR A 47 5.05 -4.90 47.41
N LYS A 48 4.95 -3.75 48.09
CA LYS A 48 3.77 -2.88 48.08
C LYS A 48 3.34 -2.80 46.62
N THR A 49 2.12 -3.22 46.31
CA THR A 49 1.55 -3.10 44.97
C THR A 49 1.57 -1.63 44.59
N SER A 50 2.62 -1.23 43.86
CA SER A 50 2.76 0.10 43.30
C SER A 50 1.53 0.34 42.43
N HIS A 51 0.75 1.38 42.76
CA HIS A 51 -0.40 1.78 41.96
C HIS A 51 0.06 1.94 40.50
N GLU A 52 -0.41 1.07 39.62
CA GLU A 52 -0.16 1.19 38.19
C GLU A 52 -0.86 2.47 37.71
N VAL A 53 -0.07 3.48 37.36
CA VAL A 53 -0.61 4.72 36.77
C VAL A 53 -1.00 4.40 35.34
N LEU A 54 -2.30 4.18 35.13
CA LEU A 54 -2.86 3.99 33.79
C LEU A 54 -2.86 5.33 33.05
N LEU A 55 -2.04 5.42 32.00
CA LEU A 55 -2.02 6.58 31.12
C LEU A 55 -3.27 6.58 30.22
N PRO A 56 -3.89 7.74 29.96
CA PRO A 56 -4.93 7.87 28.94
C PRO A 56 -4.43 7.45 27.55
N THR A 57 -5.34 6.94 26.71
CA THR A 57 -5.01 6.42 25.37
C THR A 57 -4.43 7.52 24.46
N GLU A 58 -4.84 8.77 24.66
CA GLU A 58 -4.35 9.95 23.93
C GLU A 58 -2.87 10.20 24.22
N ILE A 59 -2.45 10.02 25.48
CA ILE A 59 -1.04 10.16 25.88
C ILE A 59 -0.21 9.03 25.27
N LEU A 60 -0.72 7.79 25.29
CA LEU A 60 -0.07 6.67 24.60
C LEU A 60 0.05 6.93 23.10
N SER A 61 -1.00 7.46 22.47
CA SER A 61 -1.00 7.81 21.04
C SER A 61 0.02 8.91 20.73
N GLN A 62 0.16 9.91 21.61
CA GLN A 62 1.16 10.96 21.48
C GLN A 62 2.58 10.44 21.65
N ILE A 63 2.82 9.50 22.57
CA ILE A 63 4.12 8.82 22.72
C ILE A 63 4.46 8.07 21.43
N LEU A 64 3.50 7.30 20.90
CA LEU A 64 3.66 6.55 19.66
C LEU A 64 3.88 7.45 18.44
N ALA A 65 3.38 8.69 18.44
CA ALA A 65 3.57 9.66 17.36
C ALA A 65 5.03 10.10 17.21
N TYR A 66 5.88 9.95 18.23
CA TYR A 66 7.31 10.22 18.14
C TYR A 66 8.10 9.08 17.49
N ILE A 67 7.50 7.91 17.29
CA ILE A 67 8.14 6.79 16.60
C ILE A 67 7.96 7.01 15.08
N PRO A 68 9.05 7.11 14.29
CA PRO A 68 8.93 7.31 12.86
C PRO A 68 8.23 6.10 12.22
N MET A 69 7.38 6.32 11.22
CA MET A 69 6.69 5.25 10.48
C MET A 69 7.60 4.74 9.37
N ASN A 70 8.35 3.66 9.63
CA ASN A 70 9.22 3.04 8.63
C ASN A 70 9.29 1.51 8.85
N ALA A 71 9.94 0.80 7.93
CA ALA A 71 10.01 -0.66 7.98
C ALA A 71 10.66 -1.19 9.27
N SER A 72 11.67 -0.47 9.78
CA SER A 72 12.41 -0.89 10.98
C SER A 72 11.59 -0.77 12.27
N THR A 73 10.72 0.24 12.35
CA THR A 73 9.90 0.53 13.53
C THR A 73 8.58 -0.22 13.56
N GLN A 74 8.19 -0.92 12.48
CA GLN A 74 6.97 -1.73 12.48
C GLN A 74 6.99 -2.80 13.59
N SER A 75 8.16 -3.39 13.84
CA SER A 75 8.37 -4.34 14.95
C SER A 75 8.11 -3.69 16.32
N THR A 76 8.41 -2.40 16.48
CA THR A 76 8.15 -1.64 17.69
C THR A 76 6.65 -1.45 17.91
N PHE A 77 5.89 -1.06 16.89
CA PHE A 77 4.42 -0.95 17.00
C PHE A 77 3.78 -2.30 17.32
N TRP A 78 4.29 -3.39 16.74
CA TRP A 78 3.85 -4.73 17.07
C TRP A 78 4.15 -5.09 18.54
N ALA A 79 5.37 -4.82 19.03
CA ALA A 79 5.71 -5.04 20.43
C ALA A 79 4.83 -4.22 21.38
N CYS A 80 4.57 -2.94 21.06
CA CYS A 80 3.62 -2.10 21.80
C CYS A 80 2.23 -2.73 21.87
N SER A 81 1.73 -3.27 20.76
CA SER A 81 0.42 -3.93 20.72
C SER A 81 0.31 -5.16 21.64
N LEU A 82 1.43 -5.73 22.08
CA LEU A 82 1.49 -6.90 22.96
C LEU A 82 1.61 -6.55 24.45
N VAL A 83 1.85 -5.29 24.81
CA VAL A 83 2.08 -4.87 26.21
C VAL A 83 0.80 -4.95 27.04
N SER A 84 -0.28 -4.30 26.60
CA SER A 84 -1.57 -4.30 27.28
C SER A 84 -2.71 -3.89 26.34
N ARG A 85 -3.96 -3.99 26.80
CA ARG A 85 -5.13 -3.54 26.02
C ARG A 85 -5.09 -2.06 25.65
N ALA A 86 -4.60 -1.20 26.55
CA ALA A 86 -4.48 0.23 26.28
C ALA A 86 -3.44 0.51 25.19
N TRP A 87 -2.28 -0.15 25.26
CA TRP A 87 -1.25 -0.04 24.24
C TRP A 87 -1.68 -0.65 22.90
N TYR A 88 -2.43 -1.76 22.91
CA TYR A 88 -3.05 -2.32 21.70
C TYR A 88 -3.95 -1.28 21.03
N SER A 89 -4.90 -0.70 21.77
CA SER A 89 -5.83 0.29 21.21
C SER A 89 -5.12 1.52 20.63
N ALA A 90 -4.02 1.98 21.26
CA ALA A 90 -3.24 3.12 20.79
C ALA A 90 -2.34 2.79 19.58
N SER A 91 -1.75 1.59 19.52
CA SER A 91 -0.74 1.22 18.51
C SER A 91 -1.28 0.52 17.27
N ILE A 92 -2.44 -0.13 17.36
CA ILE A 92 -2.96 -0.99 16.28
C ILE A 92 -3.22 -0.20 14.99
N THR A 93 -3.71 1.03 15.10
CA THR A 93 -3.95 1.91 13.95
C THR A 93 -2.64 2.24 13.24
N SER A 94 -1.60 2.61 13.98
CA SER A 94 -0.27 2.88 13.42
C SER A 94 0.33 1.65 12.75
N LEU A 95 0.23 0.48 13.40
CA LEU A 95 0.74 -0.80 12.90
C LEU A 95 0.13 -1.19 11.54
N TYR A 96 -1.18 -0.97 11.36
CA TYR A 96 -1.90 -1.34 10.14
C TYR A 96 -2.02 -0.20 9.12
N SER A 97 -1.68 1.04 9.46
CA SER A 97 -1.81 2.19 8.55
C SER A 97 -0.96 2.05 7.28
N HIS A 98 0.26 1.55 7.42
CA HIS A 98 1.22 1.29 6.35
C HIS A 98 1.98 -0.01 6.66
N PRO A 99 1.37 -1.18 6.42
CA PRO A 99 2.03 -2.45 6.71
C PRO A 99 3.17 -2.69 5.72
N HIS A 100 4.37 -2.98 6.22
CA HIS A 100 5.47 -3.42 5.36
C HIS A 100 5.33 -4.92 5.09
N LEU A 101 5.05 -5.25 3.84
CA LEU A 101 4.73 -6.61 3.42
C LEU A 101 5.90 -7.20 2.63
N HIS A 102 6.25 -8.43 2.96
CA HIS A 102 7.21 -9.25 2.23
C HIS A 102 6.65 -10.67 2.13
N GLY A 103 7.30 -11.53 1.34
CA GLY A 103 6.77 -12.87 1.08
C GLY A 103 6.50 -13.73 2.33
N GLY A 104 7.24 -13.49 3.42
CA GLY A 104 7.12 -14.22 4.67
C GLY A 104 5.92 -13.83 5.55
N ASN A 105 5.47 -12.58 5.50
CA ASN A 105 4.37 -12.09 6.36
C ASN A 105 3.05 -11.84 5.59
N PHE A 106 3.11 -11.79 4.25
CA PHE A 106 1.96 -11.43 3.42
C PHE A 106 0.74 -12.33 3.62
N HIS A 107 0.96 -13.64 3.76
CA HIS A 107 -0.13 -14.59 3.95
C HIS A 107 -0.89 -14.33 5.26
N THR A 108 -0.16 -14.12 6.36
CA THR A 108 -0.74 -13.82 7.68
C THR A 108 -1.49 -12.49 7.66
N PHE A 109 -0.96 -11.49 6.98
CA PHE A 109 -1.65 -10.21 6.76
C PHE A 109 -2.97 -10.41 6.01
N VAL A 110 -2.94 -11.15 4.90
CA VAL A 110 -4.13 -11.46 4.10
C VAL A 110 -5.18 -12.23 4.91
N GLN A 111 -4.79 -13.22 5.70
CA GLN A 111 -5.72 -13.97 6.55
C GLN A 111 -6.37 -13.06 7.61
N THR A 112 -5.59 -12.12 8.15
CA THR A 112 -6.06 -11.19 9.19
C THR A 112 -7.00 -10.11 8.65
N VAL A 113 -6.67 -9.54 7.49
CA VAL A 113 -7.43 -8.43 6.87
C VAL A 113 -8.57 -8.95 5.98
N CYS A 114 -8.39 -10.10 5.35
CA CYS A 114 -9.34 -10.73 4.42
C CYS A 114 -9.68 -12.18 4.84
N PRO A 115 -10.25 -12.41 6.04
CA PRO A 115 -10.41 -13.76 6.61
C PRO A 115 -11.37 -14.67 5.82
N SER A 116 -12.33 -14.09 5.11
CA SER A 116 -13.24 -14.85 4.25
C SER A 116 -12.97 -14.59 2.76
N LYS A 117 -13.06 -15.67 1.97
CA LYS A 117 -13.07 -15.60 0.50
C LYS A 117 -14.22 -14.73 0.00
N ASN A 118 -15.38 -14.79 0.66
CA ASN A 118 -16.55 -13.99 0.30
C ASN A 118 -16.50 -12.63 0.98
N ALA A 119 -16.49 -11.57 0.17
CA ALA A 119 -16.31 -10.19 0.61
C ALA A 119 -17.37 -9.71 1.63
N HIS A 120 -18.56 -10.29 1.61
CA HIS A 120 -19.69 -9.87 2.44
C HIS A 120 -19.82 -10.63 3.76
N ILE A 121 -19.15 -11.79 3.90
CA ILE A 121 -19.44 -12.72 4.99
C ILE A 121 -18.74 -12.34 6.29
N ARG A 122 -17.48 -11.91 6.21
CA ARG A 122 -16.70 -11.54 7.40
C ARG A 122 -15.85 -10.34 7.07
N GLN A 123 -16.15 -9.20 7.70
CA GLN A 123 -15.32 -8.01 7.62
C GLN A 123 -14.31 -8.04 8.77
N SER A 124 -13.06 -7.70 8.47
CA SER A 124 -12.03 -7.52 9.50
C SER A 124 -12.10 -6.10 10.03
N ALA A 125 -12.11 -5.92 11.34
CA ALA A 125 -12.02 -4.60 11.98
C ALA A 125 -10.68 -3.89 11.66
N LEU A 126 -9.69 -4.64 11.18
CA LEU A 126 -8.37 -4.13 10.82
C LEU A 126 -8.29 -3.65 9.36
N ALA A 127 -9.19 -4.11 8.48
CA ALA A 127 -9.20 -3.69 7.07
C ALA A 127 -9.41 -2.17 6.90
N PRO A 128 -10.31 -1.51 7.66
CA PRO A 128 -10.45 -0.06 7.61
C PRO A 128 -9.20 0.72 8.04
N LEU A 129 -8.27 0.11 8.79
CA LEU A 129 -7.09 0.79 9.31
C LEU A 129 -5.99 0.94 8.23
N VAL A 130 -6.04 0.11 7.18
CA VAL A 130 -5.04 0.13 6.12
C VAL A 130 -5.26 1.32 5.20
N LYS A 131 -4.31 2.26 5.21
CA LYS A 131 -4.32 3.47 4.37
C LYS A 131 -3.38 3.34 3.20
N ARG A 132 -2.24 2.68 3.38
CA ARG A 132 -1.22 2.54 2.35
C ARG A 132 -0.94 1.06 2.14
N LEU A 133 -1.06 0.57 0.92
CA LEU A 133 -0.75 -0.81 0.58
C LEU A 133 0.28 -0.85 -0.53
N ASP A 134 1.49 -1.27 -0.17
CA ASP A 134 2.54 -1.57 -1.12
C ASP A 134 2.57 -3.08 -1.41
N MET A 135 2.44 -3.44 -2.68
CA MET A 135 2.59 -4.82 -3.14
C MET A 135 3.65 -4.95 -4.24
N GLY A 136 4.47 -3.92 -4.48
CA GLY A 136 5.45 -3.91 -5.57
C GLY A 136 6.44 -5.07 -5.52
N GLU A 137 6.93 -5.39 -4.31
CA GLU A 137 7.87 -6.50 -4.08
C GLU A 137 7.21 -7.89 -4.05
N LEU A 138 5.87 -7.98 -4.05
CA LEU A 138 5.11 -9.22 -3.86
C LEU A 138 4.79 -9.93 -5.19
N VAL A 139 5.80 -10.14 -6.03
CA VAL A 139 5.64 -10.62 -7.42
C VAL A 139 4.93 -11.99 -7.49
N HIS A 140 5.27 -12.93 -6.60
CA HIS A 140 4.78 -14.31 -6.62
C HIS A 140 3.91 -14.68 -5.41
N ASN A 141 3.62 -13.72 -4.53
CA ASN A 141 2.94 -13.99 -3.27
C ASN A 141 1.41 -13.82 -3.36
N ALA A 142 0.91 -13.24 -4.45
CA ALA A 142 -0.51 -12.99 -4.66
C ALA A 142 -1.02 -13.50 -6.00
N SER A 143 -2.29 -13.91 -6.04
CA SER A 143 -3.02 -14.19 -7.28
C SER A 143 -3.86 -12.98 -7.70
N LYS A 144 -4.26 -12.91 -8.97
CA LYS A 144 -5.14 -11.83 -9.48
C LYS A 144 -6.45 -11.69 -8.72
N SER A 145 -7.06 -12.83 -8.38
CA SER A 145 -8.30 -12.86 -7.58
C SER A 145 -8.05 -12.41 -6.14
N LEU A 146 -6.89 -12.73 -5.56
CA LEU A 146 -6.52 -12.29 -4.23
C LEU A 146 -6.30 -10.78 -4.17
N THR A 147 -5.56 -10.21 -5.11
CA THR A 147 -5.31 -8.75 -5.19
C THR A 147 -6.62 -7.98 -5.35
N ALA A 148 -7.51 -8.41 -6.26
CA ALA A 148 -8.82 -7.80 -6.42
C ALA A 148 -9.67 -7.87 -5.14
N ARG A 149 -9.65 -9.02 -4.45
CA ARG A 149 -10.37 -9.21 -3.19
C ARG A 149 -9.80 -8.32 -2.08
N LEU A 150 -8.49 -8.23 -1.96
CA LEU A 150 -7.81 -7.39 -0.97
C LEU A 150 -8.17 -5.91 -1.19
N LEU A 151 -8.01 -5.40 -2.41
CA LEU A 151 -8.47 -4.05 -2.78
C LEU A 151 -9.95 -3.85 -2.46
N GLY A 152 -10.80 -4.83 -2.76
CA GLY A 152 -12.22 -4.78 -2.44
C GLY A 152 -12.54 -4.65 -0.95
N ARG A 153 -11.65 -5.11 -0.05
CA ARG A 153 -11.77 -4.91 1.41
C ARG A 153 -11.25 -3.55 1.86
N LEU A 154 -10.21 -3.05 1.21
CA LEU A 154 -9.52 -1.83 1.61
C LEU A 154 -10.10 -0.56 0.96
N LYS A 155 -10.96 -0.70 -0.05
CA LYS A 155 -11.54 0.39 -0.85
C LYS A 155 -12.11 1.58 -0.06
N GLY A 156 -12.56 1.36 1.18
CA GLY A 156 -13.16 2.42 2.00
C GLY A 156 -12.15 3.43 2.56
N ASN A 157 -10.89 3.02 2.75
CA ASN A 157 -9.88 3.84 3.45
C ASN A 157 -8.50 3.87 2.80
N ILE A 158 -8.27 3.12 1.73
CA ILE A 158 -6.98 3.16 1.03
C ILE A 158 -6.74 4.53 0.38
N GLU A 159 -5.61 5.14 0.73
CA GLU A 159 -5.11 6.43 0.28
C GLU A 159 -3.93 6.24 -0.70
N GLU A 160 -3.14 5.18 -0.55
CA GLU A 160 -1.98 4.87 -1.40
C GLU A 160 -1.97 3.39 -1.78
N PHE A 161 -1.80 3.12 -3.08
CA PHE A 161 -1.70 1.76 -3.59
C PHE A 161 -0.59 1.62 -4.63
N ILE A 162 0.34 0.72 -4.36
CA ILE A 162 1.38 0.30 -5.31
C ILE A 162 1.05 -1.11 -5.79
N ALA A 163 0.77 -1.23 -7.08
CA ALA A 163 0.31 -2.47 -7.66
C ALA A 163 1.44 -3.51 -7.79
N PRO A 164 1.14 -4.81 -7.54
CA PRO A 164 2.10 -5.88 -7.76
C PRO A 164 2.35 -6.11 -9.25
N GLN A 165 3.59 -6.46 -9.60
CA GLN A 165 4.02 -6.66 -10.98
C GLN A 165 3.16 -7.67 -11.76
N ALA A 166 2.90 -8.86 -11.20
CA ALA A 166 2.27 -9.98 -11.91
C ALA A 166 0.80 -10.23 -11.53
N SER A 167 0.40 -9.86 -10.31
CA SER A 167 -0.93 -10.20 -9.78
C SER A 167 -1.96 -9.08 -9.90
N PHE A 168 -1.61 -7.93 -10.46
CA PHE A 168 -2.62 -6.93 -10.85
C PHE A 168 -3.19 -7.26 -12.24
N GLY A 169 -4.46 -6.91 -12.48
CA GLY A 169 -5.10 -7.14 -13.77
C GLY A 169 -6.56 -6.73 -13.78
N ILE A 170 -7.27 -7.07 -14.86
CA ILE A 170 -8.63 -6.60 -15.15
C ILE A 170 -9.62 -6.75 -13.98
N ASN A 171 -9.52 -7.85 -13.23
CA ASN A 171 -10.38 -8.15 -12.08
C ASN A 171 -10.27 -7.11 -10.94
N SER A 172 -9.16 -6.38 -10.88
CA SER A 172 -8.90 -5.39 -9.81
C SER A 172 -9.55 -4.05 -10.10
N PHE A 173 -9.89 -3.71 -11.36
CA PHE A 173 -10.44 -2.40 -11.72
C PHE A 173 -11.78 -2.11 -11.05
N ALA A 174 -12.66 -3.10 -10.93
CA ALA A 174 -13.95 -2.92 -10.27
C ALA A 174 -13.84 -2.65 -8.75
N ALA A 175 -12.75 -3.11 -8.13
CA ALA A 175 -12.44 -2.78 -6.74
C ALA A 175 -11.75 -1.42 -6.65
N LEU A 176 -10.78 -1.17 -7.53
CA LEU A 176 -10.02 0.07 -7.61
C LEU A 176 -10.93 1.28 -7.85
N SER A 177 -11.92 1.19 -8.75
CA SER A 177 -12.87 2.29 -9.02
C SER A 177 -13.69 2.71 -7.81
N LYS A 178 -13.75 1.88 -6.77
CA LYS A 178 -14.48 2.14 -5.52
C LYS A 178 -13.57 2.68 -4.42
N CYS A 179 -12.29 2.87 -4.67
CA CYS A 179 -11.32 3.43 -3.74
C CYS A 179 -11.44 4.97 -3.69
N ALA A 180 -12.51 5.47 -3.09
CA ALA A 180 -12.87 6.90 -3.15
C ALA A 180 -11.85 7.84 -2.48
N LYS A 181 -11.03 7.34 -1.55
CA LYS A 181 -10.00 8.10 -0.83
C LYS A 181 -8.60 7.96 -1.45
N LEU A 182 -8.47 7.27 -2.58
CA LEU A 182 -7.17 7.00 -3.18
C LEU A 182 -6.55 8.28 -3.73
N ARG A 183 -5.39 8.65 -3.20
CA ARG A 183 -4.62 9.85 -3.58
C ARG A 183 -3.38 9.49 -4.40
N HIS A 184 -2.82 8.30 -4.18
CA HIS A 184 -1.62 7.84 -4.87
C HIS A 184 -1.84 6.45 -5.46
N LEU A 185 -1.65 6.33 -6.77
CA LEU A 185 -1.79 5.09 -7.51
C LEU A 185 -0.54 4.83 -8.35
N ASP A 186 0.18 3.77 -8.03
CA ASP A 186 1.34 3.33 -8.81
C ASP A 186 1.04 2.04 -9.57
N LEU A 187 1.05 2.12 -10.90
CA LEU A 187 0.88 1.02 -11.83
C LEU A 187 2.17 0.68 -12.60
N SER A 188 3.29 1.36 -12.33
CA SER A 188 4.52 1.33 -13.12
C SER A 188 5.17 -0.06 -13.19
N LEU A 189 5.04 -0.86 -12.13
CA LEU A 189 5.64 -2.19 -12.05
C LEU A 189 4.85 -3.25 -12.82
N ILE A 190 3.60 -2.98 -13.21
CA ILE A 190 2.72 -3.97 -13.82
C ILE A 190 3.28 -4.42 -15.18
N SER A 191 3.37 -5.74 -15.35
CA SER A 191 3.77 -6.37 -16.62
C SER A 191 2.57 -6.77 -17.50
N ALA A 192 1.36 -6.76 -16.95
CA ALA A 192 0.15 -7.06 -17.70
C ALA A 192 -0.18 -5.92 -18.67
N SER A 193 -0.60 -6.29 -19.88
CA SER A 193 -1.13 -5.32 -20.84
C SER A 193 -2.47 -4.77 -20.36
N ILE A 194 -2.57 -3.45 -20.20
CA ILE A 194 -3.79 -2.76 -19.75
C ILE A 194 -4.32 -1.86 -20.86
N SER A 195 -5.60 -2.00 -21.19
CA SER A 195 -6.33 -1.08 -22.07
C SER A 195 -6.46 0.30 -21.42
N ASN A 196 -6.10 1.36 -22.15
CA ASN A 196 -6.24 2.74 -21.68
C ASN A 196 -7.71 3.07 -21.40
N LYS A 197 -8.63 2.70 -22.29
CA LYS A 197 -10.08 2.90 -22.10
C LYS A 197 -10.57 2.32 -20.78
N LEU A 198 -10.16 1.10 -20.45
CA LEU A 198 -10.55 0.47 -19.19
C LEU A 198 -9.91 1.15 -17.97
N LEU A 199 -8.65 1.56 -18.10
CA LEU A 199 -7.95 2.33 -17.07
C LEU A 199 -8.71 3.63 -16.79
N PHE A 200 -9.02 4.42 -17.81
CA PHE A 200 -9.71 5.71 -17.65
C PHE A 200 -11.16 5.57 -17.19
N GLN A 201 -11.87 4.50 -17.58
CA GLN A 201 -13.16 4.16 -16.99
C GLN A 201 -13.09 3.91 -15.47
N THR A 202 -11.93 3.47 -14.98
CA THR A 202 -11.67 3.30 -13.55
C THR A 202 -11.27 4.63 -12.91
N LEU A 203 -10.29 5.32 -13.51
CA LEU A 203 -9.71 6.56 -12.99
C LEU A 203 -10.74 7.68 -12.82
N LYS A 204 -11.73 7.79 -13.70
CA LYS A 204 -12.78 8.82 -13.60
C LYS A 204 -13.55 8.80 -12.29
N ASN A 205 -13.58 7.67 -11.57
CA ASN A 205 -14.26 7.57 -10.27
C ASN A 205 -13.37 7.99 -9.09
N LEU A 206 -12.08 8.18 -9.30
CA LEU A 206 -11.08 8.48 -8.27
C LEU A 206 -10.93 9.99 -8.09
N GLN A 207 -11.95 10.60 -7.48
CA GLN A 207 -12.04 12.07 -7.36
C GLN A 207 -10.92 12.70 -6.50
N GLU A 208 -10.31 11.92 -5.62
CA GLU A 208 -9.22 12.35 -4.73
C GLU A 208 -7.81 12.01 -5.28
N LEU A 209 -7.70 11.46 -6.49
CA LEU A 209 -6.40 11.03 -7.02
C LEU A 209 -5.51 12.23 -7.34
N GLU A 210 -4.35 12.29 -6.70
CA GLU A 210 -3.35 13.35 -6.84
C GLU A 210 -2.13 12.91 -7.61
N THR A 211 -1.71 11.64 -7.48
CA THR A 211 -0.52 11.08 -8.12
C THR A 211 -0.85 9.79 -8.84
N LEU A 212 -0.46 9.71 -10.12
CA LEU A 212 -0.66 8.55 -10.96
C LEU A 212 0.64 8.17 -11.69
N PHE A 213 1.09 6.93 -11.50
CA PHE A 213 2.12 6.33 -12.35
C PHE A 213 1.46 5.36 -13.34
N PHE A 214 1.68 5.59 -14.63
CA PHE A 214 1.15 4.76 -15.69
C PHE A 214 1.84 3.40 -15.76
N PRO A 215 1.12 2.34 -16.18
CA PRO A 215 1.73 1.05 -16.44
C PRO A 215 2.67 1.14 -17.65
N ARG A 216 3.83 0.50 -17.56
CA ARG A 216 4.80 0.42 -18.67
C ARG A 216 4.26 -0.34 -19.88
N SER A 217 3.31 -1.24 -19.65
CA SER A 217 2.70 -2.07 -20.69
C SER A 217 1.27 -1.60 -21.02
N SER A 218 1.06 -0.29 -21.18
CA SER A 218 -0.23 0.20 -21.70
C SER A 218 -0.40 -0.28 -23.14
N SER A 219 -1.46 -1.04 -23.41
CA SER A 219 -1.83 -1.37 -24.80
C SER A 219 -2.64 -0.23 -25.36
N ARG A 220 -2.26 0.18 -26.57
CA ARG A 220 -3.12 1.02 -27.40
C ARG A 220 -4.42 0.28 -27.64
N ASP A 221 -5.54 0.95 -27.36
CA ASP A 221 -6.83 0.43 -27.81
C ASP A 221 -6.82 0.47 -29.33
N LEU A 222 -7.08 -0.68 -29.96
CA LEU A 222 -7.19 -0.74 -31.41
C LEU A 222 -8.24 0.29 -31.83
N ARG A 223 -7.84 1.21 -32.73
CA ARG A 223 -8.74 2.20 -33.32
C ARG A 223 -9.99 1.46 -33.77
N GLY A 224 -11.12 1.74 -33.14
CA GLY A 224 -12.41 1.33 -33.67
C GLY A 224 -12.52 1.88 -35.09
N ASP A 225 -13.18 1.14 -35.96
CA ASP A 225 -13.34 1.34 -37.41
C ASP A 225 -13.98 2.70 -37.83
N SER A 226 -14.15 3.64 -36.89
CA SER A 226 -14.72 4.96 -37.07
C SER A 226 -13.67 6.04 -36.77
N GLY A 227 -12.82 6.32 -37.76
CA GLY A 227 -11.69 7.25 -37.69
C GLY A 227 -12.03 8.75 -37.56
N ARG A 228 -13.11 9.14 -36.88
CA ARG A 228 -13.43 10.54 -36.58
C ARG A 228 -14.09 10.65 -35.20
N ASP A 229 -13.57 11.54 -34.37
CA ASP A 229 -14.06 11.96 -33.04
C ASP A 229 -13.90 10.95 -31.89
N GLU A 230 -12.65 10.59 -31.57
CA GLU A 230 -12.37 9.97 -30.27
C GLU A 230 -12.44 11.03 -29.17
N VAL A 231 -13.44 10.91 -28.28
CA VAL A 231 -13.62 11.82 -27.14
C VAL A 231 -12.43 11.68 -26.18
N PRO A 232 -11.82 12.79 -25.71
CA PRO A 232 -10.74 12.74 -24.74
C PRO A 232 -11.14 11.98 -23.47
N TYR A 233 -10.19 11.28 -22.85
CA TYR A 233 -10.47 10.58 -21.60
C TYR A 233 -10.73 11.57 -20.46
N GLU A 234 -11.63 11.19 -19.55
CA GLU A 234 -11.89 11.94 -18.32
C GLU A 234 -10.77 11.70 -17.31
N TRP A 235 -10.02 12.75 -17.01
CA TRP A 235 -8.98 12.73 -15.99
C TRP A 235 -9.54 12.98 -14.58
N PRO A 236 -8.94 12.40 -13.54
CA PRO A 236 -9.24 12.78 -12.16
C PRO A 236 -9.03 14.30 -11.94
N PRO A 237 -9.98 15.00 -11.31
CA PRO A 237 -9.96 16.46 -11.25
C PRO A 237 -8.83 17.02 -10.38
N LYS A 238 -8.36 16.27 -9.37
CA LYS A 238 -7.31 16.69 -8.42
C LYS A 238 -5.91 16.20 -8.79
N LEU A 239 -5.71 15.69 -10.02
CA LEU A 239 -4.45 15.10 -10.43
C LEU A 239 -3.34 16.17 -10.52
N LYS A 240 -2.34 16.06 -9.64
CA LYS A 240 -1.19 16.98 -9.54
C LYS A 240 0.08 16.42 -10.16
N ALA A 241 0.26 15.11 -10.11
CA ALA A 241 1.47 14.44 -10.58
C ALA A 241 1.14 13.27 -11.49
N LEU A 242 1.68 13.31 -12.70
CA LEU A 242 1.50 12.29 -13.71
C LEU A 242 2.86 11.77 -14.17
N HIS A 243 3.06 10.46 -14.05
CA HIS A 243 4.23 9.77 -14.55
C HIS A 243 3.82 8.85 -15.70
N LEU A 244 4.08 9.29 -16.92
CA LEU A 244 3.87 8.52 -18.14
C LEU A 244 5.04 7.58 -18.38
N ALA A 245 4.72 6.33 -18.71
CA ALA A 245 5.70 5.34 -19.08
C ALA A 245 5.18 4.38 -20.15
N GLY A 246 6.09 3.87 -21.00
CA GLY A 246 5.80 2.75 -21.88
C GLY A 246 5.10 3.11 -23.19
N GLY A 247 4.08 2.32 -23.56
CA GLY A 247 3.37 2.34 -24.86
C GLY A 247 2.47 3.56 -25.13
N ILE A 248 2.87 4.74 -24.68
CA ILE A 248 2.21 6.01 -24.99
C ILE A 248 2.76 6.56 -26.31
N ASP A 249 1.88 6.99 -27.20
CA ASP A 249 2.20 7.54 -28.53
C ASP A 249 1.79 9.02 -28.67
N ASP A 250 2.16 9.63 -29.79
CA ASP A 250 1.81 11.03 -30.10
C ASP A 250 0.31 11.30 -30.09
N HIS A 251 -0.49 10.32 -30.52
CA HIS A 251 -1.96 10.42 -30.52
C HIS A 251 -2.48 10.58 -29.09
N PHE A 252 -1.96 9.77 -28.15
CA PHE A 252 -2.33 9.92 -26.75
C PHE A 252 -2.00 11.30 -26.20
N LEU A 253 -0.83 11.86 -26.53
CA LEU A 253 -0.45 13.20 -26.11
C LEU A 253 -1.40 14.25 -26.69
N ALA A 254 -1.62 14.23 -28.01
CA ALA A 254 -2.40 15.22 -28.73
C ALA A 254 -3.90 15.17 -28.41
N THR A 255 -4.47 13.99 -28.13
CA THR A 255 -5.91 13.83 -27.93
C THR A 255 -6.29 13.74 -26.46
N HIS A 256 -5.56 12.97 -25.66
CA HIS A 256 -5.97 12.67 -24.29
C HIS A 256 -5.24 13.52 -23.25
N LEU A 257 -3.94 13.75 -23.42
CA LEU A 257 -3.17 14.49 -22.42
C LEU A 257 -3.48 15.99 -22.42
N ILE A 258 -3.85 16.58 -23.57
CA ILE A 258 -4.26 17.99 -23.66
C ILE A 258 -5.50 18.29 -22.78
N ALA A 259 -6.38 17.31 -22.60
CA ALA A 259 -7.60 17.45 -21.80
C ALA A 259 -7.39 17.21 -20.28
N ILE A 260 -6.15 17.15 -19.82
CA ILE A 260 -5.82 16.89 -18.41
C ILE A 260 -6.27 18.04 -17.50
N SER A 261 -6.45 17.72 -16.21
CA SER A 261 -6.81 18.71 -15.19
C SER A 261 -5.81 19.87 -15.14
N LYS A 262 -6.33 21.08 -14.92
CA LYS A 262 -5.53 22.30 -14.69
C LYS A 262 -4.71 22.27 -13.40
N SER A 263 -4.95 21.28 -12.54
CA SER A 263 -4.20 21.09 -11.29
C SER A 263 -2.88 20.34 -11.47
N LEU A 264 -2.53 19.93 -12.70
CA LEU A 264 -1.31 19.20 -12.96
C LEU A 264 -0.08 20.10 -12.83
N GLU A 265 0.75 19.81 -11.83
CA GLU A 265 1.99 20.54 -11.51
C GLU A 265 3.24 19.75 -11.92
N ARG A 266 3.15 18.41 -11.96
CA ARG A 266 4.30 17.51 -12.19
C ARG A 266 4.03 16.55 -13.33
N LEU A 267 4.87 16.61 -14.35
CA LEU A 267 4.84 15.68 -15.48
C LEU A 267 6.19 14.96 -15.59
N SER A 268 6.14 13.64 -15.58
CA SER A 268 7.30 12.79 -15.84
C SER A 268 7.02 11.92 -17.05
N ILE A 269 7.95 11.88 -18.01
CA ILE A 269 7.86 11.03 -19.19
C ILE A 269 9.13 10.18 -19.23
N GLN A 270 8.96 8.87 -19.34
CA GLN A 270 10.08 7.93 -19.37
C GLN A 270 9.76 6.70 -20.24
N HIS A 271 10.75 6.14 -20.91
CA HIS A 271 10.59 4.91 -21.69
C HIS A 271 9.44 4.95 -22.73
N CYS A 272 9.16 6.12 -23.30
CA CYS A 272 8.13 6.29 -24.32
C CYS A 272 8.80 6.42 -25.70
N SER A 273 8.99 5.29 -26.39
CA SER A 273 9.70 5.22 -27.68
C SER A 273 8.90 5.70 -28.89
N GLN A 274 7.60 5.92 -28.71
CA GLN A 274 6.65 6.33 -29.77
C GLN A 274 6.24 7.81 -29.67
N ILE A 275 6.86 8.56 -28.75
CA ILE A 275 6.65 10.01 -28.63
C ILE A 275 7.70 10.73 -29.46
N HIS A 276 7.28 11.49 -30.45
CA HIS A 276 8.12 12.36 -31.28
C HIS A 276 8.17 13.78 -30.71
N LEU A 277 9.19 14.52 -31.14
CA LEU A 277 9.46 15.86 -30.63
C LEU A 277 8.29 16.83 -30.86
N ASP A 278 7.73 16.86 -32.07
CA ASP A 278 6.70 17.83 -32.44
C ASP A 278 5.44 17.67 -31.59
N ALA A 279 4.99 16.43 -31.37
CA ALA A 279 3.85 16.14 -30.52
C ALA A 279 4.14 16.54 -29.06
N LEU A 280 5.32 16.19 -28.55
CA LEU A 280 5.75 16.55 -27.20
C LEU A 280 5.77 18.07 -27.00
N LEU A 281 6.42 18.83 -27.88
CA LEU A 281 6.50 20.29 -27.79
C LEU A 281 5.13 20.96 -27.92
N THR A 282 4.27 20.45 -28.80
CA THR A 282 2.90 20.96 -28.95
C THR A 282 2.11 20.79 -27.65
N THR A 283 2.19 19.60 -27.05
CA THR A 283 1.53 19.33 -25.77
C THR A 283 2.14 20.14 -24.62
N LEU A 284 3.48 20.28 -24.57
CA LEU A 284 4.16 21.12 -23.58
C LEU A 284 3.88 22.61 -23.76
N THR A 285 3.59 23.09 -24.97
CA THR A 285 3.18 24.48 -25.17
C THR A 285 1.81 24.75 -24.54
N THR A 286 0.94 23.73 -24.47
CA THR A 286 -0.37 23.84 -23.84
C THR A 286 -0.31 23.63 -22.33
N LEU A 287 0.46 22.65 -21.85
CA LEU A 287 0.55 22.29 -20.43
C LEU A 287 1.65 23.02 -19.67
N GLY A 288 2.68 23.50 -20.35
CA GLY A 288 3.87 24.09 -19.73
C GLY A 288 3.60 25.28 -18.81
N PRO A 289 2.62 26.18 -19.07
CA PRO A 289 2.31 27.28 -18.15
C PRO A 289 1.83 26.85 -16.75
N GLN A 290 1.34 25.63 -16.56
CA GLN A 290 0.92 25.13 -15.24
C GLN A 290 1.94 24.17 -14.59
N LEU A 291 2.95 23.73 -15.34
CA LEU A 291 3.93 22.77 -14.84
C LEU A 291 5.00 23.45 -13.96
N LEU A 292 5.21 22.89 -12.78
CA LEU A 292 6.28 23.25 -11.84
C LEU A 292 7.45 22.28 -11.94
N HIS A 293 7.20 21.00 -12.25
CA HIS A 293 8.26 20.03 -12.46
C HIS A 293 8.03 19.23 -13.74
N LEU A 294 9.05 19.18 -14.58
CA LEU A 294 9.09 18.36 -15.79
C LEU A 294 10.30 17.44 -15.71
N THR A 295 10.07 16.14 -15.81
CA THR A 295 11.13 15.13 -15.86
C THR A 295 11.01 14.34 -17.16
N ILE A 296 12.05 14.39 -18.00
CA ILE A 296 12.13 13.58 -19.22
C ILE A 296 13.32 12.65 -19.04
N ARG A 297 13.07 11.34 -18.91
CA ARG A 297 14.12 10.33 -18.68
C ARG A 297 14.40 9.53 -19.94
N HIS A 298 15.69 9.37 -20.23
CA HIS A 298 16.18 8.44 -21.24
C HIS A 298 15.76 6.99 -20.91
N PRO A 299 15.46 6.13 -21.89
CA PRO A 299 15.48 6.34 -23.34
C PRO A 299 14.20 6.99 -23.89
N MET A 300 14.41 8.02 -24.72
CA MET A 300 13.41 8.66 -25.58
C MET A 300 13.94 8.62 -27.01
N SER A 301 13.74 7.50 -27.70
CA SER A 301 14.45 7.16 -28.95
C SER A 301 14.24 8.14 -30.10
N GLN A 302 13.15 8.93 -30.08
CA GLN A 302 12.83 9.90 -31.12
C GLN A 302 13.28 11.33 -30.77
N LEU A 303 13.92 11.54 -29.62
CA LEU A 303 14.49 12.83 -29.24
C LEU A 303 15.98 12.86 -29.60
N HIS A 304 16.33 13.75 -30.53
CA HIS A 304 17.72 14.00 -30.91
C HIS A 304 18.40 14.97 -29.94
N THR A 305 19.72 15.07 -30.01
CA THR A 305 20.49 16.05 -29.23
C THR A 305 20.05 17.48 -29.58
N GLY A 306 19.78 18.31 -28.57
CA GLY A 306 19.27 19.68 -28.76
C GLY A 306 17.76 19.79 -28.99
N ALA A 307 17.05 18.66 -29.05
CA ALA A 307 15.60 18.65 -29.28
C ALA A 307 14.78 19.43 -28.24
N LEU A 308 15.31 19.62 -27.03
CA LEU A 308 14.61 20.25 -25.90
C LEU A 308 15.14 21.66 -25.59
N ASP A 309 15.89 22.29 -26.49
CA ASP A 309 16.50 23.61 -26.24
C ASP A 309 15.46 24.71 -25.98
N THR A 310 14.26 24.56 -26.56
CA THR A 310 13.13 25.50 -26.38
C THR A 310 12.23 25.16 -25.19
N LEU A 311 12.53 24.12 -24.42
CA LEU A 311 11.65 23.60 -23.35
C LEU A 311 11.35 24.65 -22.27
N LEU A 312 12.34 25.46 -21.89
CA LEU A 312 12.17 26.52 -20.89
C LEU A 312 11.26 27.66 -21.38
N ILE A 313 11.12 27.82 -22.70
CA ILE A 313 10.16 28.77 -23.28
C ILE A 313 8.73 28.21 -23.13
N CYS A 314 8.54 26.92 -23.38
CA CYS A 314 7.25 26.26 -23.23
C CYS A 314 6.81 26.14 -21.75
N CYS A 315 7.75 25.93 -20.83
CA CYS A 315 7.49 25.70 -19.41
C CYS A 315 8.16 26.78 -18.53
N PRO A 316 7.59 28.01 -18.45
CA PRO A 316 8.24 29.15 -17.82
C PRO A 316 8.28 29.10 -16.28
N HIS A 317 7.46 28.25 -15.64
CA HIS A 317 7.31 28.19 -14.18
C HIS A 317 8.03 26.99 -13.53
N LEU A 318 8.93 26.33 -14.27
CA LEU A 318 9.68 25.20 -13.73
C LEU A 318 10.56 25.63 -12.55
N ILE A 319 10.52 24.85 -11.47
CA ILE A 319 11.36 25.04 -10.29
C ILE A 319 12.46 23.97 -10.25
N ALA A 320 13.62 24.36 -9.72
CA ALA A 320 14.81 23.52 -9.58
C ALA A 320 14.65 22.49 -8.46
#